data_AF-A0A937KUM6-F1
#
_entry.id   AF-A0A937KUM6-F1
#
_cell.length_a   1.000
_cell.length_b   1.000
_cell.length_c   1.000
_cell.angle_alpha   90.00
_cell.angle_beta   90.00
_cell.angle_gamma   90.00
#
_symmetry.space_group_name_H-M   'P 1'
#
loop_
_entity.id
_entity.type
_entity.pdbx_description
1 polymer ?
#
loop_
_entity_poly.entity_id
_entity_poly.type
_entity_poly.pdbx_seq_one_letter_code
_entity_poly.pdbx_strand_id
1 'polypeptide(L)' 'MMSFFEMGGYGSFIWPSYGITFAALIWLFFSSWQRAKKAAKELQDMDSPKPD' A
#
# COMPACT_ATOMS: atom_id res chain seq x y z
N MET A 1 0.53 16.32 29.30
CA MET A 1 0.26 16.18 27.85
C MET A 1 0.78 14.83 27.30
N MET A 2 0.61 13.72 28.03
CA MET A 2 0.90 12.34 27.54
C MET A 2 -0.28 11.40 27.80
N SER A 3 -1.40 11.91 28.34
CA SER A 3 -2.55 11.16 28.85
C SER A 3 -3.33 10.37 27.79
N PHE A 4 -3.03 10.56 26.50
CA PHE A 4 -3.60 9.77 25.40
C PHE A 4 -2.80 8.48 25.10
N PHE A 5 -1.50 8.46 25.44
CA PHE A 5 -0.70 7.23 25.45
C PHE A 5 -0.93 6.43 26.76
N GLU A 6 -1.33 7.12 27.83
CA GLU A 6 -1.55 6.56 29.17
C GLU A 6 -3.04 6.37 29.53
N MET A 7 -3.95 6.20 28.55
CA MET A 7 -5.33 5.74 28.85
C MET A 7 -5.27 4.26 29.30
N GLY A 8 -4.92 4.02 30.56
CA GLY A 8 -5.05 2.72 31.23
C GLY A 8 -4.27 1.54 30.63
N GLY A 9 -3.15 1.79 29.92
CA GLY A 9 -2.27 0.72 29.41
C GLY A 9 -2.58 0.14 28.03
N TYR A 10 -3.65 0.59 27.35
CA TYR A 10 -4.07 0.04 26.05
C TYR A 10 -3.49 0.75 24.82
N GLY A 11 -2.98 1.97 24.95
CA GLY A 11 -2.46 2.77 23.82
C GLY A 11 -1.32 2.09 23.05
N SER A 12 -0.46 1.36 23.77
CA SER A 12 0.68 0.61 23.19
C SER A 12 0.26 -0.63 22.38
N PHE A 13 -0.95 -1.17 22.58
CA PHE A 13 -1.48 -2.28 21.78
C PHE A 13 -2.15 -1.79 20.50
N ILE A 14 -2.85 -0.66 20.61
CA ILE A 14 -3.61 -0.08 19.51
C ILE A 14 -2.67 0.45 18.44
N TRP A 15 -1.62 1.16 18.83
CA TRP A 15 -0.75 1.83 17.88
C TRP A 15 -0.09 0.90 16.84
N PRO A 16 0.51 -0.24 17.23
CA PRO A 16 1.05 -1.19 16.28
C PRO A 16 -0.03 -1.87 15.43
N SER A 17 -1.23 -2.12 15.95
CA SER A 17 -2.34 -2.64 15.12
C SER A 17 -2.71 -1.68 13.99
N TYR A 18 -2.87 -0.39 14.30
CA TYR A 18 -3.10 0.64 13.28
C TYR A 18 -1.90 0.80 12.33
N GLY A 19 -0.67 0.72 12.85
CA GLY A 19 0.54 0.75 12.04
C GLY A 19 0.62 -0.41 11.04
N ILE A 20 0.29 -1.63 11.47
CA ILE A 20 0.24 -2.82 10.60
C ILE A 20 -0.85 -2.68 9.54
N THR A 21 -2.05 -2.24 9.92
CA THR A 21 -3.13 -2.01 8.94
C THR A 21 -2.74 -0.95 7.92
N PHE A 22 -2.15 0.16 8.37
CA PHE A 22 -1.71 1.23 7.49
C PHE A 22 -0.58 0.75 6.56
N ALA A 23 0.38 -0.02 7.08
CA ALA A 23 1.43 -0.64 6.27
C ALA A 23 0.87 -1.61 5.23
N ALA A 24 -0.13 -2.43 5.59
CA ALA A 24 -0.80 -3.33 4.66
C ALA A 24 -1.54 -2.57 3.55
N LEU A 25 -2.21 -1.46 3.89
CA LEU A 25 -2.87 -0.59 2.91
C LEU A 25 -1.86 0.06 1.97
N ILE A 26 -0.75 0.59 2.49
CA ILE A 26 0.34 1.13 1.67
C ILE A 26 0.90 0.06 0.75
N TRP A 27 1.20 -1.14 1.28
CA TRP A 27 1.73 -2.24 0.49
C TRP A 27 0.78 -2.64 -0.63
N LEU A 28 -0.52 -2.75 -0.33
CA LEU A 28 -1.54 -3.06 -1.32
C LEU A 28 -1.66 -1.96 -2.37
N PHE A 29 -1.59 -0.69 -1.96
CA PHE A 29 -1.62 0.46 -2.87
C PHE A 29 -0.42 0.43 -3.82
N PHE A 30 0.80 0.25 -3.29
CA PHE A 30 2.02 0.11 -4.08
C PHE A 30 1.96 -1.10 -5.02
N SER A 31 1.50 -2.24 -4.52
CA SER A 31 1.36 -3.45 -5.33
C SER A 31 0.35 -3.24 -6.46
N SER A 32 -0.81 -2.64 -6.15
CA SER A 32 -1.83 -2.30 -7.15
C SER A 32 -1.28 -1.32 -8.19
N TRP A 33 -0.55 -0.29 -7.76
CA TRP A 33 0.07 0.68 -8.66
C TRP A 33 1.13 0.06 -9.56
N GLN A 34 1.97 -0.82 -9.01
CA GLN A 34 2.97 -1.56 -9.79
C GLN A 34 2.30 -2.48 -10.81
N ARG A 35 1.24 -3.20 -10.42
CA ARG A 35 0.48 -4.07 -11.32
C ARG A 35 -0.23 -3.28 -12.41
N ALA A 36 -0.83 -2.12 -12.07
CA ALA A 36 -1.43 -1.22 -13.03
C ALA A 36 -0.39 -0.67 -14.02
N LYS A 37 0.80 -0.26 -13.55
CA LYS A 37 1.91 0.14 -14.41
C LYS A 37 2.40 -1.01 -15.31
N LYS A 38 2.49 -2.22 -14.77
CA LYS A 38 2.90 -3.40 -15.54
C LYS A 38 1.87 -3.72 -16.63
N ALA A 39 0.59 -3.71 -16.30
CA ALA A 39 -0.50 -3.91 -17.26
C ALA A 39 -0.52 -2.82 -18.33
N ALA A 40 -0.33 -1.55 -17.95
CA ALA A 40 -0.21 -0.45 -18.92
C ALA A 40 1.01 -0.61 -19.85
N LYS A 41 2.12 -1.15 -19.34
CA LYS A 41 3.31 -1.43 -20.14
C LYS A 41 3.11 -2.62 -21.10
N GLU A 42 2.45 -3.68 -20.64
CA GLU A 42 2.07 -4.83 -21.49
C GLU A 42 1.15 -4.41 -22.64
N LEU A 43 0.19 -3.52 -22.38
CA LEU A 43 -0.68 -2.98 -23.42
C LEU A 43 0.10 -2.15 -24.46
N GLN A 44 1.08 -1.32 -24.04
CA GLN A 44 1.93 -0.58 -24.97
C GLN A 44 2.83 -1.48 -25.84
N ASP A 45 3.29 -2.60 -25.29
CA ASP A 45 4.14 -3.55 -26.01
C ASP A 45 3.36 -4.32 -27.09
N MET A 46 2.07 -4.59 -26.82
CA MET A 46 1.17 -5.26 -27.77
C MET A 46 0.62 -4.33 -28.87
N ASP A 47 0.54 -3.03 -28.60
CA ASP A 47 0.10 -2.01 -29.57
C ASP A 47 1.25 -1.52 -30.47
N SER A 48 2.48 -2.02 -30.27
CA SER A 48 3.56 -1.84 -31.25
C SER A 48 3.23 -2.68 -32.48
N PRO A 49 2.87 -2.06 -33.62
CA PRO A 49 2.61 -2.77 -34.85
C PRO A 49 3.90 -3.47 -35.23
N LYS A 50 3.89 -4.80 -35.23
CA LYS A 50 4.96 -5.61 -35.81
C LYS A 50 5.14 -5.12 -37.26
N PRO A 51 6.26 -4.46 -37.61
CA PRO A 51 6.50 -4.10 -38.98
C PRO A 51 6.76 -5.41 -39.74
N ASP A 52 5.92 -5.59 -40.74
CA ASP A 52 5.93 -6.58 -41.82
C ASP A 52 7.25 -6.59 -42.61
#